data_AF-A0A1S3ZAL6-F1
#
_entry.id   AF-A0A1S3ZAL6-F1
#
_cell.length_a   1.000
_cell.length_b   1.000
_cell.length_c   1.000
_cell.angle_alpha   90.00
_cell.angle_beta   90.00
_cell.angle_gamma   90.00
#
_symmetry.space_group_name_H-M   'P 1'
#
loop_
_entity.id
_entity.type
_entity.pdbx_description
1 polymer ?
#
loop_
_entity_poly.entity_id
_entity_poly.type
_entity_poly.pdbx_seq_one_letter_code
_entity_poly.pdbx_strand_id
1 'polypeptide(L)'
;MGSLCVNLSDQIQVEIISKKLIKPSSPTPNHLQNFKLPFFDQIAEKTHMPLVLSYPHNPINSSYPLNHMVQQREESLSRILTHIYPVAGRFSESKRSINCQDQGITFIKANVSCQMDDFLQQTRTNFDLPLHFWPQGIKDVDATNLFTIPLMVVQITIFQCGGFVLSMSTACQNPWELRRKSAIGAP
;
A
#
# COMPACT_ATOMS: atom_id res chain seq x y z
N MET A 1 -21.12 -26.22 3.56
CA MET A 1 -21.16 -25.84 2.13
C MET A 1 -20.39 -24.54 1.99
N GLY A 2 -19.09 -24.63 1.68
CA GLY A 2 -18.25 -23.46 1.40
C GLY A 2 -18.53 -22.98 -0.02
N SER A 3 -18.77 -21.69 -0.19
CA SER A 3 -18.95 -21.09 -1.52
C SER A 3 -17.61 -21.20 -2.27
N LEU A 4 -17.57 -22.03 -3.31
CA LEU A 4 -16.49 -22.04 -4.29
C LEU A 4 -16.61 -20.75 -5.11
N CYS A 5 -15.56 -19.94 -5.12
CA CYS A 5 -15.55 -18.69 -5.88
C CYS A 5 -15.27 -18.98 -7.36
N VAL A 6 -16.22 -19.57 -8.06
CA VAL A 6 -16.17 -19.73 -9.52
C VAL A 6 -16.52 -18.37 -10.15
N ASN A 7 -15.62 -17.82 -10.99
CA ASN A 7 -15.68 -16.50 -11.64
C ASN A 7 -15.43 -15.28 -10.71
N LEU A 8 -14.18 -15.06 -10.29
CA LEU A 8 -13.77 -13.96 -9.39
C LEU A 8 -13.81 -12.55 -10.03
N SER A 9 -13.85 -12.41 -11.36
CA SER A 9 -13.70 -11.11 -12.04
C SER A 9 -14.74 -10.07 -11.59
N ASP A 10 -15.96 -10.49 -11.24
CA ASP A 10 -17.04 -9.62 -10.76
C ASP A 10 -17.35 -9.79 -9.26
N GLN A 11 -16.63 -10.65 -8.53
CA GLN A 11 -17.00 -11.09 -7.17
C GLN A 11 -15.97 -10.85 -6.06
N ILE A 12 -14.76 -10.35 -6.35
CA ILE A 12 -13.82 -9.96 -5.28
C ILE A 12 -14.31 -8.65 -4.64
N GLN A 13 -15.15 -8.78 -3.63
CA GLN A 13 -15.56 -7.67 -2.77
C GLN A 13 -14.64 -7.60 -1.55
N VAL A 14 -13.71 -6.64 -1.57
CA VAL A 14 -12.86 -6.33 -0.41
C VAL A 14 -13.68 -5.48 0.57
N GLU A 15 -13.94 -6.02 1.76
CA GLU A 15 -14.64 -5.32 2.84
C GLU A 15 -13.63 -4.67 3.78
N ILE A 16 -13.63 -3.33 3.86
CA ILE A 16 -12.74 -2.60 4.77
C ILE A 16 -13.28 -2.68 6.19
N ILE A 17 -12.49 -3.24 7.10
CA ILE A 17 -12.84 -3.40 8.52
C ILE A 17 -12.34 -2.20 9.33
N SER A 18 -11.13 -1.71 9.06
CA SER A 18 -10.58 -0.56 9.78
C SER A 18 -9.48 0.15 9.00
N LYS A 19 -9.30 1.45 9.25
CA LYS A 19 -8.16 2.25 8.79
C LYS A 19 -7.49 2.92 9.98
N LYS A 20 -6.16 2.93 10.02
CA LYS A 20 -5.35 3.57 11.06
C LYS A 20 -4.20 4.36 10.43
N LEU A 21 -3.76 5.43 11.10
CA LEU A 21 -2.50 6.09 10.78
C LEU A 21 -1.40 5.52 11.68
N ILE A 22 -0.44 4.83 11.07
CA ILE A 22 0.72 4.28 11.77
C ILE A 22 1.85 5.29 11.70
N LYS A 23 2.29 5.75 12.87
CA LYS A 23 3.38 6.71 13.04
C LYS A 23 4.70 5.99 13.36
N PRO A 24 5.85 6.65 13.13
CA PRO A 24 7.13 6.19 13.66
C PRO A 24 7.05 5.92 15.16
N SER A 25 7.72 4.86 15.62
CA SER A 25 7.76 4.47 17.04
C SER A 25 8.54 5.46 17.91
N SER A 26 9.45 6.21 17.29
CA SER A 26 10.21 7.31 17.88
C SER A 26 10.10 8.53 16.98
N PRO A 27 9.97 9.74 17.56
CA PRO A 27 9.72 10.96 16.80
C PRO A 27 10.90 11.33 15.90
N THR A 28 10.60 11.91 14.74
CA THR A 28 11.61 12.43 13.82
C THR A 28 12.32 13.65 14.44
N PRO A 29 13.67 13.61 14.61
CA PRO A 29 14.42 14.74 15.13
C PRO A 29 14.21 16.02 14.31
N ASN A 30 14.18 17.18 14.97
CA ASN A 30 13.89 18.48 14.32
C ASN A 30 14.73 18.76 13.07
N HIS A 31 16.02 18.41 13.09
CA HIS A 31 16.93 18.64 11.96
C HIS A 31 16.67 17.71 10.75
N LEU A 32 15.87 16.66 10.92
CA LEU A 32 15.47 15.70 9.88
C LEU A 32 14.04 15.95 9.35
N GLN A 33 13.31 16.92 9.91
CA GLN A 33 11.90 17.16 9.54
C GLN A 33 11.69 17.65 8.11
N ASN A 34 12.74 18.09 7.41
CA ASN A 34 12.66 18.47 6.01
C ASN A 34 13.60 17.61 5.16
N PHE A 35 13.03 16.63 4.46
CA PHE A 35 13.79 15.78 3.54
C PHE A 35 13.73 16.35 2.14
N LYS A 36 14.85 16.92 1.66
CA LYS A 36 14.95 17.44 0.29
C LYS A 36 15.06 16.29 -0.71
N LEU A 37 14.23 16.32 -1.74
CA LEU A 37 14.27 15.31 -2.78
C LEU A 37 15.50 15.51 -3.68
N PRO A 38 16.17 14.43 -4.10
CA PRO A 38 17.16 14.46 -5.18
C PRO A 38 16.61 15.07 -6.47
N PHE A 39 17.49 15.53 -7.37
CA PHE A 39 17.07 16.19 -8.61
C PHE A 39 16.09 15.36 -9.45
N PHE A 40 16.40 14.08 -9.68
CA PHE A 40 15.52 13.19 -10.44
C PHE A 40 14.15 13.02 -9.79
N ASP A 41 14.13 12.94 -8.46
CA ASP A 41 12.91 12.85 -7.67
C ASP A 41 12.07 14.13 -7.76
N GLN A 42 12.65 15.30 -8.03
CA GLN A 42 11.88 16.55 -8.20
C GLN A 42 11.18 16.66 -9.55
N ILE A 43 11.73 16.04 -10.61
CA ILE A 43 11.19 16.12 -11.97
C ILE A 43 10.31 14.92 -12.35
N ALA A 44 10.41 13.82 -11.61
CA ALA A 44 9.61 12.63 -11.85
C ALA A 44 8.13 12.83 -11.51
N GLU A 45 7.27 12.35 -12.40
CA GLU A 45 5.84 12.23 -12.12
C GLU A 45 5.59 11.31 -10.92
N LYS A 46 4.69 11.75 -10.04
CA LYS A 46 4.38 11.05 -8.80
C LYS A 46 3.15 10.20 -9.03
N THR A 47 3.33 8.90 -8.93
CA THR A 47 2.24 7.93 -8.99
C THR A 47 2.37 6.93 -7.87
N HIS A 48 1.27 6.29 -7.53
CA HIS A 48 1.28 5.22 -6.56
C HIS A 48 1.44 3.89 -7.29
N MET A 49 2.49 3.13 -6.96
CA MET A 49 2.70 1.80 -7.53
C MET A 49 2.31 0.74 -6.52
N PRO A 50 1.46 -0.25 -6.87
CA PRO A 50 1.07 -1.31 -5.96
C PRO A 50 2.12 -2.42 -5.96
N LEU A 51 2.34 -2.99 -4.78
CA LEU A 51 2.97 -4.30 -4.60
C LEU A 51 1.97 -5.17 -3.85
N VAL A 52 1.75 -6.40 -4.33
CA VAL A 52 0.77 -7.34 -3.76
C VAL A 52 1.51 -8.65 -3.45
N LEU A 53 1.49 -9.06 -2.18
CA LEU A 53 2.15 -10.26 -1.69
C LEU A 53 1.13 -11.19 -1.02
N SER A 54 1.06 -12.44 -1.48
CA SER A 54 0.11 -13.44 -0.97
C SER A 54 0.79 -14.36 0.03
N TYR A 55 0.13 -14.60 1.16
CA TYR A 55 0.61 -15.49 2.21
C TYR A 55 -0.47 -16.52 2.54
N PRO A 56 -0.29 -17.79 2.14
CA PRO A 56 -1.24 -18.85 2.45
C PRO A 56 -1.32 -19.09 3.96
N HIS A 57 -2.46 -19.60 4.40
CA HIS A 57 -2.62 -19.98 5.80
C HIS A 57 -1.64 -21.09 6.16
N ASN A 58 -0.84 -20.90 7.21
CA ASN A 58 0.03 -21.94 7.74
C ASN A 58 -0.56 -22.47 9.07
N PRO A 59 -1.16 -23.68 9.06
CA PRO A 59 -1.79 -24.25 10.25
C PRO A 59 -0.78 -24.57 11.36
N ILE A 60 0.52 -24.72 11.05
CA ILE A 60 1.57 -25.02 12.04
C ILE A 60 1.87 -23.79 12.91
N ASN A 61 1.71 -22.59 12.36
CA ASN A 61 1.91 -21.31 13.04
C ASN A 61 0.60 -20.69 13.56
N SER A 62 -0.50 -21.45 13.55
CA SER A 62 -1.86 -20.99 13.88
C SER A 62 -2.11 -20.70 15.37
N SER A 63 -1.08 -20.82 16.21
CA SER A 63 -1.22 -20.62 17.66
C SER A 63 -1.64 -19.19 18.04
N TYR A 64 -1.44 -18.21 17.15
CA TYR A 64 -1.79 -16.81 17.42
C TYR A 64 -3.08 -16.38 16.69
N PRO A 65 -4.02 -15.71 17.40
CA PRO A 65 -5.19 -15.12 16.77
C PRO A 65 -4.81 -14.18 15.63
N LEU A 66 -5.59 -14.17 14.56
CA LEU A 66 -5.41 -13.31 13.38
C LEU A 66 -5.20 -11.82 13.76
N ASN A 67 -5.92 -11.34 14.77
CA ASN A 67 -5.78 -9.97 15.29
C ASN A 67 -4.38 -9.68 15.86
N HIS A 68 -3.76 -10.67 16.52
CA HIS A 68 -2.40 -10.53 17.04
C HIS A 68 -1.38 -10.40 15.91
N MET A 69 -1.54 -11.17 14.83
CA MET A 69 -0.68 -11.06 13.65
C MET A 69 -0.81 -9.70 12.95
N VAL A 70 -2.02 -9.14 12.86
CA VAL A 70 -2.23 -7.76 12.35
C VAL A 70 -1.52 -6.75 13.25
N GLN A 71 -1.71 -6.85 14.56
CA GLN A 71 -1.08 -5.95 15.53
C GLN A 71 0.45 -5.99 15.46
N GLN A 72 1.06 -7.19 15.40
CA GLN A 72 2.50 -7.34 15.25
C GLN A 72 3.04 -6.64 13.99
N ARG A 73 2.26 -6.60 12.91
CA ARG A 73 2.63 -5.86 11.70
C ARG A 73 2.49 -4.36 11.85
N GLU A 74 1.44 -3.88 12.51
CA GLU A 74 1.30 -2.46 12.87
C GLU A 74 2.51 -1.99 13.71
N GLU A 75 2.90 -2.79 14.72
CA GLU A 75 4.05 -2.50 15.58
C GLU A 75 5.39 -2.59 14.85
N SER A 76 5.60 -3.61 14.02
CA SER A 76 6.79 -3.74 13.19
C SER A 76 6.92 -2.58 12.20
N LEU A 77 5.79 -2.15 11.63
CA LEU A 77 5.73 -1.02 10.72
C LEU A 77 6.06 0.28 11.44
N SER A 78 5.50 0.51 12.62
CA SER A 78 5.82 1.67 13.45
C SER A 78 7.33 1.75 13.77
N ARG A 79 7.96 0.61 14.09
CA ARG A 79 9.41 0.53 14.35
C ARG A 79 10.23 0.87 13.11
N ILE A 80 9.94 0.26 11.95
CA ILE A 80 10.73 0.54 10.75
C ILE A 80 10.55 1.98 10.26
N LEU A 81 9.37 2.58 10.46
CA LEU A 81 9.12 3.99 10.12
C LEU A 81 10.04 4.97 10.85
N THR A 82 10.62 4.61 12.00
CA THR A 82 11.67 5.43 12.62
C THR A 82 12.94 5.49 11.77
N HIS A 83 13.27 4.42 11.05
CA HIS A 83 14.45 4.35 10.18
C HIS A 83 14.17 4.93 8.77
N ILE A 84 12.94 4.79 8.28
CA ILE A 84 12.50 5.33 6.98
C ILE A 84 11.51 6.49 7.17
N TYR A 85 11.82 7.39 8.10
CA TYR A 85 10.94 8.47 8.56
C TYR A 85 10.32 9.35 7.47
N PRO A 86 10.95 9.64 6.29
CA PRO A 86 10.29 10.45 5.28
C PRO A 86 8.97 9.83 4.81
N VAL A 87 8.86 8.50 4.80
CA VAL A 87 7.65 7.78 4.36
C VAL A 87 6.42 8.12 5.22
N ALA A 88 6.62 8.48 6.49
CA ALA A 88 5.54 8.91 7.39
C ALA A 88 5.16 10.40 7.23
N GLY A 89 5.85 11.14 6.34
CA GLY A 89 5.60 12.54 6.08
C GLY A 89 4.57 12.81 4.97
N ARG A 90 4.61 14.03 4.43
CA ARG A 90 3.81 14.48 3.30
C ARG A 90 4.67 15.28 2.32
N PHE A 91 4.32 15.26 1.03
CA PHE A 91 4.97 16.17 0.09
C PHE A 91 4.76 17.63 0.52
N SER A 92 5.78 18.48 0.33
CA SER A 92 5.57 19.92 0.34
C SER A 92 4.67 20.33 -0.83
N GLU A 93 4.04 21.49 -0.75
CA GLU A 93 3.24 22.04 -1.86
C GLU A 93 4.05 22.15 -3.16
N SER A 94 5.33 22.52 -3.04
CA SER A 94 6.28 22.57 -4.16
C SER A 94 6.67 21.20 -4.72
N LYS A 95 6.35 20.10 -4.02
CA LYS A 95 6.73 18.71 -4.33
C LYS A 95 8.24 18.46 -4.46
N ARG A 96 9.08 19.38 -3.94
CA ARG A 96 10.56 19.27 -3.96
C ARG A 96 11.15 18.73 -2.66
N SER A 97 10.32 18.53 -1.65
CA SER A 97 10.71 18.01 -0.35
C SER A 97 9.57 17.24 0.28
N ILE A 98 9.89 16.48 1.32
CA ILE A 98 8.93 15.82 2.20
C ILE A 98 8.99 16.51 3.57
N ASN A 99 7.84 17.00 4.01
CA ASN A 99 7.62 17.46 5.36
C ASN A 99 7.41 16.25 6.29
N CYS A 100 8.40 15.95 7.11
CA CYS A 100 8.49 14.77 7.97
C CYS A 100 8.00 15.13 9.39
N GLN A 101 6.71 15.40 9.53
CA GLN A 101 6.04 15.75 10.80
C GLN A 101 5.30 14.56 11.43
N ASP A 102 5.73 13.34 11.11
CA ASP A 102 5.19 12.09 11.65
C ASP A 102 3.66 11.98 11.54
N GLN A 103 3.08 12.50 10.44
CA GLN A 103 1.65 12.33 10.16
C GLN A 103 1.25 10.86 10.04
N GLY A 104 2.20 10.01 9.65
CA GLY A 104 2.06 8.57 9.56
C GLY A 104 1.56 8.09 8.19
N ILE A 105 1.53 6.77 8.06
CA ILE A 105 1.06 6.06 6.87
C ILE A 105 -0.31 5.44 7.13
N THR A 106 -1.13 5.27 6.09
CA THR A 106 -2.42 4.59 6.25
C THR A 106 -2.22 3.08 6.26
N PHE A 107 -2.71 2.42 7.30
CA PHE A 107 -2.79 0.96 7.41
C PHE A 107 -4.27 0.54 7.40
N ILE A 108 -4.62 -0.35 6.47
CA ILE A 108 -5.99 -0.81 6.24
C ILE A 108 -6.07 -2.29 6.59
N LYS A 109 -7.05 -2.66 7.41
CA LYS A 109 -7.45 -4.05 7.61
C LYS A 109 -8.73 -4.30 6.83
N ALA A 110 -8.75 -5.35 6.04
CA ALA A 110 -9.88 -5.75 5.24
C ALA A 110 -10.09 -7.27 5.27
N ASN A 111 -11.29 -7.70 4.89
CA ASN A 111 -11.64 -9.10 4.67
C ASN A 111 -12.05 -9.30 3.21
N VAL A 112 -11.98 -10.55 2.76
CA VAL A 112 -12.58 -11.00 1.51
C VAL A 112 -13.25 -12.34 1.72
N SER A 113 -14.42 -12.52 1.10
CA SER A 113 -15.25 -13.71 1.25
C SER A 113 -14.77 -14.94 0.46
N CYS A 114 -13.63 -14.86 -0.23
CA CYS A 114 -13.11 -15.96 -1.03
C CYS A 114 -12.03 -16.78 -0.31
N GLN A 115 -11.75 -17.97 -0.85
CA GLN A 115 -10.62 -18.81 -0.48
C GLN A 115 -9.36 -18.36 -1.24
N MET A 116 -8.21 -18.36 -0.58
CA MET A 116 -6.95 -17.95 -1.23
C MET A 116 -6.56 -18.90 -2.37
N ASP A 117 -6.82 -20.19 -2.24
CA ASP A 117 -6.47 -21.17 -3.28
C ASP A 117 -7.26 -20.92 -4.58
N ASP A 118 -8.55 -20.61 -4.47
CA ASP A 118 -9.39 -20.23 -5.61
C ASP A 118 -8.86 -18.96 -6.29
N PHE A 119 -8.47 -17.97 -5.49
CA PHE A 119 -7.83 -16.74 -5.97
C PHE A 119 -6.53 -17.03 -6.72
N LEU A 120 -5.60 -17.77 -6.11
CA LEU A 120 -4.30 -18.08 -6.71
C LEU A 120 -4.45 -18.89 -8.00
N GLN A 121 -5.41 -19.82 -8.09
CA GLN A 121 -5.68 -20.55 -9.33
C GLN A 121 -6.11 -19.61 -10.46
N GLN A 122 -6.97 -18.63 -10.19
CA GLN A 122 -7.46 -17.69 -11.20
C GLN A 122 -6.44 -16.63 -11.58
N THR A 123 -5.53 -16.24 -10.69
CA THR A 123 -4.41 -15.34 -11.06
C THR A 123 -3.49 -15.92 -12.14
N ARG A 124 -3.52 -17.24 -12.38
CA ARG A 124 -2.75 -17.87 -13.47
C ARG A 124 -3.30 -17.55 -14.86
N THR A 125 -4.59 -17.21 -14.95
CA THR A 125 -5.28 -16.91 -16.21
C THR A 125 -5.73 -15.45 -16.32
N ASN A 126 -5.89 -14.75 -15.19
CA ASN A 126 -6.21 -13.33 -15.12
C ASN A 126 -5.18 -12.56 -14.27
N PHE A 127 -4.24 -11.89 -14.95
CA PHE A 127 -3.17 -11.13 -14.31
C PHE A 127 -3.62 -9.82 -13.66
N ASP A 128 -4.82 -9.34 -13.98
CA ASP A 128 -5.38 -8.11 -13.38
C ASP A 128 -6.05 -8.39 -12.03
N LEU A 129 -6.34 -9.65 -11.72
CA LEU A 129 -7.02 -10.05 -10.49
C LEU A 129 -6.32 -9.56 -9.20
N PRO A 130 -4.98 -9.60 -9.08
CA PRO A 130 -4.28 -9.01 -7.92
C PRO A 130 -4.53 -7.51 -7.74
N LEU A 131 -4.85 -6.76 -8.80
CA LEU A 131 -5.12 -5.31 -8.73
C LEU A 131 -6.40 -5.00 -7.92
N HIS A 132 -7.30 -5.97 -7.73
CA HIS A 132 -8.45 -5.81 -6.82
C HIS A 132 -8.01 -5.62 -5.35
N PHE A 133 -6.80 -6.06 -5.00
CA PHE A 133 -6.20 -5.85 -3.68
C PHE A 133 -5.32 -4.59 -3.59
N TRP A 134 -5.28 -3.75 -4.64
CA TRP A 134 -4.64 -2.44 -4.53
C TRP A 134 -5.24 -1.69 -3.33
N PRO A 135 -4.41 -1.16 -2.41
CA PRO A 135 -4.91 -0.46 -1.23
C PRO A 135 -5.97 0.60 -1.56
N GLN A 136 -7.16 0.47 -0.98
CA GLN A 136 -8.26 1.38 -1.27
C GLN A 136 -8.05 2.76 -0.64
N GLY A 137 -8.35 3.84 -1.38
CA GLY A 137 -8.16 5.23 -0.95
C GLY A 137 -7.03 5.99 -1.65
N ILE A 138 -6.45 5.39 -2.70
CA ILE A 138 -5.40 5.99 -3.55
C ILE A 138 -5.89 6.12 -5.02
N LYS A 139 -7.11 5.69 -5.32
CA LYS A 139 -7.63 5.72 -6.70
C LYS A 139 -7.91 7.15 -7.19
N ASP A 140 -8.03 8.11 -6.27
CA ASP A 140 -8.33 9.53 -6.55
C ASP A 140 -7.14 10.48 -6.26
N VAL A 141 -5.91 9.95 -6.26
CA VAL A 141 -4.70 10.80 -6.11
C VAL A 141 -4.42 11.51 -7.42
N ASP A 142 -4.38 12.84 -7.39
CA ASP A 142 -3.98 13.68 -8.50
C ASP A 142 -2.95 14.74 -8.08
N ALA A 143 -2.49 15.54 -9.04
CA ALA A 143 -1.48 16.55 -8.78
C ALA A 143 -1.90 17.61 -7.73
N THR A 144 -3.19 17.78 -7.47
CA THR A 144 -3.74 18.81 -6.59
C THR A 144 -3.88 18.39 -5.14
N ASN A 145 -3.87 17.08 -4.83
CA ASN A 145 -4.04 16.57 -3.47
C ASN A 145 -2.83 15.77 -2.94
N LEU A 146 -1.77 15.59 -3.73
CA LEU A 146 -0.54 14.87 -3.34
C LEU A 146 0.08 15.30 -2.00
N PHE A 147 -0.07 16.56 -1.57
CA PHE A 147 0.50 17.06 -0.32
C PHE A 147 -0.33 16.70 0.93
N THR A 148 -1.59 16.25 0.77
CA THR A 148 -2.40 15.75 1.89
C THR A 148 -2.34 14.22 2.01
N ILE A 149 -1.91 13.54 0.95
CA ILE A 149 -1.97 12.08 0.83
C ILE A 149 -0.75 11.41 1.49
N PRO A 150 -0.95 10.32 2.25
CA PRO A 150 0.15 9.50 2.76
C PRO A 150 1.06 8.98 1.65
N LEU A 151 2.37 9.11 1.82
CA LEU A 151 3.35 8.60 0.85
C LEU A 151 3.34 7.08 0.72
N MET A 152 2.80 6.38 1.71
CA MET A 152 2.59 4.94 1.69
C MET A 152 1.22 4.61 2.26
N VAL A 153 0.57 3.62 1.66
CA VAL A 153 -0.60 2.95 2.22
C VAL A 153 -0.33 1.47 2.21
N VAL A 154 -0.63 0.80 3.31
CA VAL A 154 -0.53 -0.64 3.48
C VAL A 154 -1.93 -1.18 3.71
N GLN A 155 -2.29 -2.27 3.06
CA GLN A 155 -3.53 -2.97 3.28
C GLN A 155 -3.24 -4.45 3.52
N ILE A 156 -3.84 -5.00 4.58
CA ILE A 156 -3.92 -6.43 4.80
C ILE A 156 -5.36 -6.89 4.51
N THR A 157 -5.52 -7.79 3.55
CA THR A 157 -6.81 -8.38 3.21
C THR A 157 -6.81 -9.86 3.56
N ILE A 158 -7.72 -10.25 4.45
CA ILE A 158 -7.74 -11.59 5.04
C ILE A 158 -8.83 -12.42 4.37
N PHE A 159 -8.45 -13.63 3.93
CA PHE A 159 -9.31 -14.60 3.27
C PHE A 159 -10.01 -15.50 4.30
N GLN A 160 -11.07 -16.18 3.88
CA GLN A 160 -11.82 -17.10 4.76
C GLN A 160 -10.97 -18.24 5.33
N CYS A 161 -9.97 -18.73 4.58
CA CYS A 161 -9.03 -19.75 5.05
C CYS A 161 -8.03 -19.24 6.10
N GLY A 162 -8.03 -17.94 6.43
CA GLY A 162 -7.03 -17.32 7.31
C GLY A 162 -5.71 -16.99 6.61
N GLY A 163 -5.58 -17.26 5.31
CA GLY A 163 -4.53 -16.68 4.46
C GLY A 163 -4.78 -15.19 4.27
N PHE A 164 -3.76 -14.43 3.89
CA PHE A 164 -3.92 -12.99 3.69
C PHE A 164 -3.04 -12.46 2.56
N VAL A 165 -3.51 -11.40 1.91
CA VAL A 165 -2.71 -10.58 1.01
C VAL A 165 -2.22 -9.36 1.79
N LEU A 166 -0.93 -9.09 1.70
CA LEU A 166 -0.33 -7.82 2.09
C LEU A 166 -0.09 -7.02 0.82
N SER A 167 -0.81 -5.92 0.67
CA SER A 167 -0.58 -4.97 -0.40
C SER A 167 -0.03 -3.65 0.14
N MET A 168 0.85 -3.04 -0.63
CA MET A 168 1.38 -1.72 -0.33
C MET A 168 1.33 -0.87 -1.58
N SER A 169 1.13 0.42 -1.39
CA SER A 169 1.14 1.38 -2.48
C SER A 169 1.91 2.60 -2.03
N THR A 170 3.03 2.84 -2.70
CA THR A 170 3.95 3.92 -2.37
C THR A 170 3.95 4.96 -3.48
N ALA A 171 4.00 6.23 -3.09
CA ALA A 171 4.26 7.33 -3.99
C ALA A 171 5.67 7.16 -4.58
N CYS A 172 5.72 6.57 -5.77
CA CYS A 172 6.94 6.29 -6.52
C CYS A 172 7.08 7.24 -7.69
N GLN A 173 8.30 7.30 -8.20
CA GLN A 173 8.60 7.93 -9.48
C GLN A 173 8.15 6.98 -10.60
N ASN A 174 7.45 7.50 -11.60
CA ASN A 174 7.20 6.77 -12.83
C ASN A 174 8.15 7.23 -13.94
N PRO A 175 9.36 6.65 -14.07
CA PRO A 175 10.29 7.05 -15.14
C PRO A 175 9.74 6.77 -16.55
N TRP A 176 8.73 5.90 -16.69
CA TRP A 176 8.17 5.52 -17.99
C TRP A 176 7.17 6.55 -18.54
N GLU A 177 6.53 7.37 -17.70
CA GLU A 177 5.63 8.42 -18.19
C GLU A 177 6.36 9.61 -18.79
N LEU A 178 7.55 9.94 -18.26
CA LEU A 178 8.41 10.95 -18.88
C LEU A 178 8.82 10.56 -20.30
N ARG A 179 9.12 9.27 -20.54
CA ARG A 179 9.40 8.74 -21.89
C ARG A 179 8.16 8.76 -22.80
N ARG A 180 6.97 8.51 -22.25
CA ARG A 180 5.72 8.52 -23.01
C ARG A 180 5.35 9.94 -23.45
N LYS A 181 5.50 10.93 -22.56
CA LYS A 181 5.28 12.36 -22.89
C LYS A 181 6.33 12.90 -23.87
N SER A 182 7.59 12.48 -23.77
CA SER A 182 8.63 12.86 -24.75
C SER A 182 8.42 12.21 -26.12
N ALA A 183 7.82 11.02 -26.19
CA ALA A 183 7.51 10.34 -27.44
C ALA A 183 6.29 10.93 -28.18
N ILE A 184 5.37 11.57 -27.45
CA ILE A 184 4.17 12.22 -28.01
C ILE A 184 4.45 13.69 -28.39
N GLY A 185 5.57 14.26 -27.92
CA GLY A 185 5.97 15.65 -28.15
C GLY A 185 7.17 15.86 -29.06
N ALA A 186 7.55 14.87 -29.88
CA ALA A 186 8.51 15.10 -30.97
C ALA A 186 7.76 15.57 -32.22
N PRO A 187 8.22 16.63 -32.92
CA PRO A 187 7.62 17.08 -34.17
C PRO A 187 7.68 16.01 -35.27
#